data_AF-A0A9E3B6R0-F1
#
_entry.id   AF-A0A9E3B6R0-F1
#
_cell.length_a   1.000
_cell.length_b   1.000
_cell.length_c   1.000
_cell.angle_alpha   90.00
_cell.angle_beta   90.00
_cell.angle_gamma   90.00
#
_symmetry.space_group_name_H-M   'P 1'
#
loop_
_entity.id
_entity.type
_entity.pdbx_description
1 polymer ?
#
loop_
_entity_poly.entity_id
_entity_poly.type
_entity_poly.pdbx_seq_one_letter_code
_entity_poly.pdbx_strand_id
1 'polypeptide(L)'
;WDTSIPSLRQQIRQDFGRDIPVAVTEVNTNPNNQVPQPRFASLWWADTLGRLMSQQTEFVAFFSTEGVDTPYPLFSSRGLQATPMLRTMQLFALLQHNFIPVQMSHEPVGLYATQDSTHQTVSLLFVNKSSGTQQVNISPESGILPFTPWHSLDLTLQGYSIVVVTLHRNGGAETDSFFTNSDKTNVPALVHTVLQ
;
A
#
# COMPACT_ATOMS: atom_id res chain seq x y z
N TRP A 1 3.35 5.53 12.77
CA TRP A 1 4.39 4.51 12.50
C TRP A 1 5.74 5.14 12.24
N ASP A 2 5.81 6.18 11.40
CA ASP A 2 7.04 6.88 10.99
C ASP A 2 7.87 7.51 12.11
N THR A 3 7.30 7.68 13.32
CA THR A 3 8.05 8.12 14.50
C THR A 3 8.33 6.97 15.45
N SER A 4 7.32 6.14 15.73
CA SER A 4 7.40 5.06 16.74
C SER A 4 8.39 3.97 16.35
N ILE A 5 8.39 3.51 15.10
CA ILE A 5 9.29 2.43 14.65
C ILE A 5 10.75 2.89 14.63
N PRO A 6 11.11 4.07 14.07
CA PRO A 6 12.48 4.58 14.17
C PRO A 6 12.96 4.77 15.61
N SER A 7 12.10 5.30 16.49
CA SER A 7 12.44 5.50 17.90
C SER A 7 12.70 4.17 18.61
N LEU A 8 11.87 3.16 18.35
CA LEU A 8 12.06 1.80 18.86
C LEU A 8 13.38 1.20 18.36
N ARG A 9 13.67 1.27 17.05
CA ARG A 9 14.94 0.78 16.49
C ARG A 9 16.15 1.51 17.07
N GLN A 10 16.03 2.81 17.33
CA GLN A 10 17.08 3.57 18.01
C GLN A 10 17.33 3.03 19.42
N GLN A 11 16.28 2.82 20.21
CA GLN A 11 16.39 2.25 21.55
C GLN A 11 17.01 0.84 21.51
N ILE A 12 16.57 -0.02 20.60
CA ILE A 12 17.14 -1.37 20.39
C ILE A 12 18.65 -1.28 20.14
N ARG A 13 19.09 -0.39 19.24
CA ARG A 13 20.53 -0.22 18.96
C ARG A 13 21.32 0.28 20.17
N GLN A 14 20.73 1.17 20.98
CA GLN A 14 21.37 1.66 22.21
C GLN A 14 21.52 0.55 23.26
N ASP A 15 20.50 -0.28 23.44
CA ASP A 15 20.49 -1.31 24.47
C ASP A 15 21.28 -2.57 24.07
N PHE A 16 21.27 -2.95 22.79
CA PHE A 16 21.83 -4.21 22.31
C PHE A 16 23.09 -4.05 21.44
N GLY A 17 23.48 -2.82 21.10
CA GLY A 17 24.64 -2.53 20.23
C GLY A 17 24.47 -2.95 18.76
N ARG A 18 23.26 -3.39 18.37
CA ARG A 18 22.90 -3.81 17.01
C ARG A 18 21.40 -3.63 16.78
N ASP A 19 20.97 -3.71 15.52
CA ASP A 19 19.55 -3.75 15.21
C ASP A 19 18.96 -5.16 15.40
N ILE A 20 17.66 -5.22 15.66
CA ILE A 20 16.89 -6.47 15.86
C ILE A 20 15.58 -6.34 15.06
N PRO A 21 15.13 -7.41 14.39
CA PRO A 21 13.84 -7.41 13.69
C PRO A 21 12.67 -6.94 14.58
N VAL A 22 11.83 -6.07 14.03
CA VAL A 22 10.63 -5.54 14.66
C VAL A 22 9.40 -6.17 14.02
N ALA A 23 8.59 -6.83 14.84
CA ALA A 23 7.27 -7.32 14.43
C ALA A 23 6.18 -6.45 15.06
N VAL A 24 5.17 -6.11 14.27
CA VAL A 24 3.92 -5.51 14.74
C VAL A 24 2.85 -6.60 14.77
N THR A 25 2.55 -7.09 15.97
CA THR A 25 1.69 -8.27 16.16
C THR A 25 0.20 -7.94 16.20
N GLU A 26 -0.16 -6.66 16.29
CA GLU A 26 -1.53 -6.21 16.16
C GLU A 26 -1.54 -4.75 15.68
N VAL A 27 -2.40 -4.46 14.73
CA VAL A 27 -2.72 -3.09 14.31
C VAL A 27 -4.23 -2.97 14.36
N ASN A 28 -4.71 -1.98 15.09
CA ASN A 28 -6.14 -1.72 15.22
C ASN A 28 -6.35 -0.20 15.17
N THR A 29 -7.52 0.25 14.73
CA THR A 29 -7.93 1.63 15.04
C THR A 29 -8.72 1.56 16.34
N ASN A 30 -8.40 2.42 17.30
CA ASN A 30 -9.23 2.61 18.49
C ASN A 30 -10.03 3.90 18.34
N PRO A 31 -11.13 3.89 17.56
CA PRO A 31 -12.02 5.02 17.56
C PRO A 31 -12.94 4.81 18.74
N ASN A 32 -12.93 5.69 19.74
CA ASN A 32 -13.81 5.71 20.94
C ASN A 32 -15.28 5.26 20.68
N ASN A 33 -15.51 3.96 20.49
CA ASN A 33 -16.68 3.33 19.86
C ASN A 33 -17.14 3.87 18.48
N GLN A 34 -16.30 4.59 17.73
CA GLN A 34 -16.65 5.16 16.42
C GLN A 34 -16.10 4.31 15.26
N VAL A 35 -16.68 3.12 15.07
CA VAL A 35 -16.25 2.19 14.00
C VAL A 35 -16.30 2.87 12.63
N PRO A 36 -15.16 3.01 11.90
CA PRO A 36 -15.16 3.61 10.58
C PRO A 36 -15.88 2.71 9.57
N GLN A 37 -16.39 3.31 8.50
CA GLN A 37 -16.94 2.52 7.39
C GLN A 37 -15.86 1.61 6.78
N PRO A 38 -16.21 0.39 6.31
CA PRO A 38 -15.25 -0.56 5.75
C PRO A 38 -14.29 0.02 4.72
N ARG A 39 -14.77 0.93 3.87
CA ARG A 39 -13.96 1.61 2.86
C ARG A 39 -12.83 2.45 3.43
N PHE A 40 -13.10 3.22 4.48
CA PHE A 40 -12.12 4.09 5.11
C PHE A 40 -11.14 3.27 5.94
N ALA A 41 -11.62 2.19 6.56
CA ALA A 41 -10.77 1.23 7.23
C ALA A 41 -9.78 0.57 6.26
N SER A 42 -10.24 0.10 5.09
CA SER A 42 -9.35 -0.50 4.08
C SER A 42 -8.34 0.50 3.52
N LEU A 43 -8.75 1.76 3.31
CA LEU A 43 -7.86 2.81 2.82
C LEU A 43 -6.80 3.18 3.87
N TRP A 44 -7.20 3.28 5.14
CA TRP A 44 -6.28 3.50 6.26
C TRP A 44 -5.30 2.34 6.43
N TRP A 45 -5.76 1.10 6.28
CA TRP A 45 -4.90 -0.08 6.31
C TRP A 45 -3.88 -0.07 5.17
N ALA A 46 -4.28 0.33 3.96
CA ALA A 46 -3.36 0.45 2.84
C ALA A 46 -2.23 1.44 3.12
N ASP A 47 -2.55 2.64 3.63
CA ASP A 47 -1.52 3.63 4.02
C ASP A 47 -0.68 3.11 5.19
N THR A 48 -1.31 2.46 6.18
CA THR A 48 -0.62 1.91 7.36
C THR A 48 0.40 0.83 6.99
N LEU A 49 0.02 -0.14 6.15
CA LEU A 49 0.93 -1.18 5.67
C LEU A 49 2.05 -0.59 4.82
N GLY A 50 1.75 0.40 3.97
CA GLY A 50 2.77 1.13 3.22
C GLY A 50 3.80 1.80 4.12
N ARG A 51 3.36 2.48 5.17
CA ARG A 51 4.26 3.09 6.18
C ARG A 51 5.07 2.04 6.94
N LEU A 52 4.45 0.95 7.37
CA LEU A 52 5.18 -0.13 8.06
C LEU A 52 6.25 -0.76 7.16
N MET A 53 5.94 -0.92 5.87
CA MET A 53 6.90 -1.35 4.84
C MET A 53 8.04 -0.34 4.67
N SER A 54 7.76 0.97 4.62
CA SER A 54 8.81 2.00 4.51
C SER A 54 9.72 2.08 5.73
N GLN A 55 9.21 1.70 6.90
CA GLN A 55 9.98 1.53 8.13
C GLN A 55 10.68 0.17 8.25
N GLN A 56 10.61 -0.65 7.19
CA GLN A 56 11.18 -2.00 7.12
C GLN A 56 10.74 -2.88 8.30
N THR A 57 9.46 -2.83 8.68
CA THR A 57 8.91 -3.74 9.68
C THR A 57 8.92 -5.18 9.14
N GLU A 58 9.54 -6.10 9.85
CA GLU A 58 9.81 -7.46 9.34
C GLU A 58 8.54 -8.31 9.28
N PHE A 59 7.61 -8.14 10.23
CA PHE A 59 6.34 -8.85 10.25
C PHE A 59 5.21 -7.95 10.70
N VAL A 60 4.07 -8.03 10.01
CA VAL A 60 2.81 -7.41 10.45
C VAL A 60 1.76 -8.50 10.51
N ALA A 61 1.21 -8.75 11.69
CA ALA A 61 0.13 -9.71 11.86
C ALA A 61 -1.21 -9.05 11.57
N PHE A 62 -2.07 -9.78 10.84
CA PHE A 62 -3.42 -9.37 10.54
C PHE A 62 -4.40 -10.34 11.20
N PHE A 63 -5.28 -9.83 12.07
CA PHE A 63 -6.08 -10.67 12.97
C PHE A 63 -7.48 -11.02 12.44
N SER A 64 -7.94 -10.37 11.37
CA SER A 64 -9.37 -10.35 11.00
C SER A 64 -9.62 -11.05 9.67
N THR A 65 -9.43 -12.37 9.60
CA THR A 65 -9.73 -13.13 8.37
C THR A 65 -11.23 -13.18 8.10
N GLU A 66 -12.02 -13.56 9.10
CA GLU A 66 -13.48 -13.63 9.08
C GLU A 66 -14.03 -13.36 10.48
N GLY A 67 -15.26 -12.85 10.61
CA GLY A 67 -16.06 -13.05 11.82
C GLY A 67 -15.71 -12.19 13.04
N VAL A 68 -14.65 -11.38 12.99
CA VAL A 68 -14.35 -10.35 14.00
C VAL A 68 -15.18 -9.07 13.72
N ASP A 69 -15.29 -8.18 14.70
CA ASP A 69 -15.99 -6.90 14.57
C ASP A 69 -15.59 -6.15 13.29
N THR A 70 -16.59 -5.64 12.57
CA THR A 70 -16.39 -4.72 11.44
C THR A 70 -15.53 -3.55 11.91
N PRO A 71 -14.58 -3.06 11.09
CA PRO A 71 -14.61 -3.05 9.63
C PRO A 71 -13.53 -3.89 8.94
N TYR A 72 -12.73 -4.64 9.70
CA TYR A 72 -11.51 -5.27 9.20
C TYR A 72 -11.63 -6.64 8.51
N PRO A 73 -12.68 -7.46 8.70
CA PRO A 73 -12.69 -8.80 8.13
C PRO A 73 -12.40 -8.83 6.64
N LEU A 74 -11.55 -9.76 6.16
CA LEU A 74 -11.35 -10.00 4.72
C LEU A 74 -12.63 -10.53 4.05
N PHE A 75 -13.40 -11.31 4.81
CA PHE A 75 -14.65 -11.91 4.37
C PHE A 75 -15.79 -11.58 5.34
N SER A 76 -17.00 -11.39 4.81
CA SER A 76 -18.19 -11.24 5.64
C SER A 76 -18.51 -12.56 6.37
N SER A 77 -18.93 -12.45 7.64
CA SER A 77 -19.31 -13.59 8.48
C SER A 77 -20.54 -14.35 7.96
N ARG A 78 -21.34 -13.73 7.09
CA ARG A 78 -22.45 -14.36 6.38
C ARG A 78 -22.10 -14.45 4.90
N GLY A 79 -21.90 -15.67 4.42
CA GLY A 79 -21.70 -15.96 3.00
C GLY A 79 -20.30 -15.68 2.45
N LEU A 80 -19.30 -15.39 3.31
CA LEU A 80 -17.89 -15.24 2.94
C LEU A 80 -17.64 -14.28 1.76
N GLN A 81 -18.40 -13.19 1.70
CA GLN A 81 -18.25 -12.23 0.62
C GLN A 81 -16.99 -11.39 0.84
N ALA A 82 -16.24 -11.17 -0.24
CA ALA A 82 -15.08 -10.30 -0.23
C ALA A 82 -15.43 -8.88 0.22
N THR A 83 -14.63 -8.34 1.13
CA THR A 83 -14.72 -6.97 1.62
C THR A 83 -13.70 -6.05 0.95
N PRO A 84 -13.78 -4.72 1.15
CA PRO A 84 -12.72 -3.80 0.72
C PRO A 84 -11.34 -4.17 1.26
N MET A 85 -11.27 -4.75 2.47
CA MET A 85 -10.00 -5.14 3.08
C MET A 85 -9.30 -6.26 2.30
N LEU A 86 -10.06 -7.23 1.80
CA LEU A 86 -9.48 -8.28 0.94
C LEU A 86 -8.87 -7.68 -0.32
N ARG A 87 -9.52 -6.68 -0.94
CA ARG A 87 -8.96 -5.99 -2.12
C ARG A 87 -7.66 -5.27 -1.80
N THR A 88 -7.59 -4.62 -0.64
CA THR A 88 -6.33 -4.04 -0.15
C THR A 88 -5.24 -5.11 -0.03
N MET A 89 -5.52 -6.24 0.63
CA MET A 89 -4.52 -7.32 0.77
C MET A 89 -4.10 -7.93 -0.57
N GLN A 90 -5.03 -8.07 -1.52
CA GLN A 90 -4.73 -8.54 -2.88
C GLN A 90 -3.78 -7.59 -3.61
N LEU A 91 -3.97 -6.26 -3.49
CA LEU A 91 -3.04 -5.29 -4.06
C LEU A 91 -1.64 -5.39 -3.45
N PHE A 92 -1.54 -5.60 -2.13
CA PHE A 92 -0.24 -5.83 -1.48
C PHE A 92 0.45 -7.10 -1.96
N ALA A 93 -0.31 -8.13 -2.34
CA ALA A 93 0.26 -9.36 -2.91
C ALA A 93 0.87 -9.18 -4.32
N LEU A 94 0.61 -8.04 -4.98
CA LEU A 94 1.21 -7.70 -6.28
C LEU A 94 2.55 -6.95 -6.15
N LEU A 95 2.92 -6.54 -4.94
CA LEU A 95 4.18 -5.84 -4.70
C LEU A 95 5.38 -6.78 -4.79
N GLN A 96 6.53 -6.20 -5.13
CA GLN A 96 7.80 -6.91 -5.10
C GLN A 96 8.35 -6.98 -3.67
N HIS A 97 9.40 -7.78 -3.47
CA HIS A 97 9.90 -8.09 -2.13
C HIS A 97 10.90 -7.08 -1.57
N ASN A 98 11.58 -6.27 -2.40
CA ASN A 98 12.53 -5.27 -1.90
C ASN A 98 11.89 -3.88 -1.90
N PHE A 99 11.72 -3.27 -0.74
CA PHE A 99 11.33 -1.86 -0.66
C PHE A 99 12.40 -0.97 -1.28
N ILE A 100 12.00 0.02 -2.09
CA ILE A 100 12.89 1.06 -2.61
C ILE A 100 12.42 2.43 -2.10
N PRO A 101 13.32 3.27 -1.54
CA PRO A 101 12.96 4.61 -1.11
C PRO A 101 12.47 5.45 -2.29
N VAL A 102 11.37 6.17 -2.08
CA VAL A 102 10.83 7.14 -3.03
C VAL A 102 10.89 8.53 -2.44
N GLN A 103 11.28 9.50 -3.26
CA GLN A 103 11.15 10.90 -2.91
C GLN A 103 9.77 11.37 -3.36
N MET A 104 8.78 11.27 -2.48
CA MET A 104 7.47 11.86 -2.71
C MET A 104 6.90 12.41 -1.42
N SER A 105 6.44 13.66 -1.50
CA SER A 105 6.05 14.48 -0.35
C SER A 105 4.67 15.12 -0.55
N HIS A 106 3.72 14.41 -1.16
CA HIS A 106 2.41 14.99 -1.45
C HIS A 106 1.28 14.21 -0.79
N GLU A 107 0.93 14.62 0.43
CA GLU A 107 -0.47 14.52 0.85
C GLU A 107 -1.34 15.17 -0.24
N PRO A 108 -2.50 14.58 -0.58
CA PRO A 108 -3.18 13.49 0.12
C PRO A 108 -2.81 12.07 -0.37
N VAL A 109 -1.79 11.89 -1.21
CA VAL A 109 -1.44 10.62 -1.84
C VAL A 109 -0.24 9.97 -1.14
N GLY A 110 -0.42 8.78 -0.58
CA GLY A 110 0.70 7.94 -0.17
C GLY A 110 1.33 7.25 -1.39
N LEU A 111 2.66 7.21 -1.47
CA LEU A 111 3.41 6.44 -2.46
C LEU A 111 4.44 5.56 -1.77
N TYR A 112 4.42 4.28 -2.15
CA TYR A 112 5.38 3.29 -1.70
C TYR A 112 5.85 2.48 -2.90
N ALA A 113 7.12 2.08 -2.92
CA ALA A 113 7.67 1.38 -4.06
C ALA A 113 8.45 0.14 -3.64
N THR A 114 8.38 -0.87 -4.50
CA THR A 114 9.13 -2.11 -4.34
C THR A 114 9.75 -2.52 -5.67
N GLN A 115 10.86 -3.25 -5.62
CA GLN A 115 11.57 -3.77 -6.77
C GLN A 115 11.88 -5.26 -6.58
N ASP A 116 11.91 -6.00 -7.68
CA ASP A 116 12.34 -7.39 -7.68
C ASP A 116 13.88 -7.50 -7.55
N SER A 117 14.38 -8.70 -7.24
CA SER A 117 15.82 -8.94 -7.09
C SER A 117 16.62 -8.78 -8.39
N THR A 118 15.97 -8.87 -9.57
CA THR A 118 16.65 -8.77 -10.86
C THR A 118 16.61 -7.36 -11.46
N HIS A 119 15.97 -6.42 -10.75
CA HIS A 119 15.79 -5.02 -11.14
C HIS A 119 15.10 -4.87 -12.50
N GLN A 120 14.20 -5.79 -12.83
CA GLN A 120 13.40 -5.80 -14.05
C GLN A 120 11.98 -5.29 -13.83
N THR A 121 11.51 -5.30 -12.57
CA THR A 121 10.14 -4.94 -12.23
C THR A 121 10.12 -4.01 -11.03
N VAL A 122 9.41 -2.89 -11.15
CA VAL A 122 9.13 -1.95 -10.06
C VAL A 122 7.63 -1.88 -9.84
N SER A 123 7.15 -2.10 -8.62
CA SER A 123 5.74 -1.91 -8.26
C SER A 123 5.60 -0.65 -7.40
N LEU A 124 4.74 0.27 -7.83
CA LEU A 124 4.40 1.52 -7.15
C LEU A 124 2.98 1.42 -6.59
N LEU A 125 2.84 1.47 -5.26
CA LEU A 125 1.56 1.54 -4.57
C LEU A 125 1.19 2.99 -4.30
N PHE A 126 0.09 3.43 -4.89
CA PHE A 126 -0.56 4.71 -4.63
C PHE A 126 -1.79 4.53 -3.74
N VAL A 127 -1.92 5.40 -2.73
CA VAL A 127 -3.09 5.45 -1.84
C VAL A 127 -3.62 6.88 -1.84
N ASN A 128 -4.69 7.16 -2.58
CA ASN A 128 -5.33 8.48 -2.57
C ASN A 128 -6.29 8.58 -1.39
N LYS A 129 -5.90 9.33 -0.35
CA LYS A 129 -6.68 9.47 0.89
C LYS A 129 -7.73 10.57 0.82
N SER A 130 -7.79 11.34 -0.26
CA SER A 130 -8.77 12.41 -0.44
C SER A 130 -10.01 11.93 -1.18
N SER A 131 -11.11 12.68 -1.03
CA SER A 131 -12.32 12.48 -1.85
C SER A 131 -12.17 12.94 -3.30
N GLY A 132 -11.12 13.71 -3.60
CA GLY A 132 -10.88 14.28 -4.92
C GLY A 132 -10.00 13.39 -5.78
N THR A 133 -10.18 13.49 -7.09
CA THR A 133 -9.27 12.90 -8.06
C THR A 133 -7.92 13.61 -8.03
N GLN A 134 -6.83 12.86 -8.04
CA GLN A 134 -5.45 13.36 -8.08
C GLN A 134 -4.79 12.96 -9.40
N GLN A 135 -3.98 13.84 -9.96
CA GLN A 135 -3.12 13.52 -11.10
C GLN A 135 -1.70 13.30 -10.61
N VAL A 136 -1.07 12.21 -11.04
CA VAL A 136 0.29 11.87 -10.67
C VAL A 136 1.10 11.63 -11.94
N ASN A 137 2.22 12.32 -12.05
CA ASN A 137 3.23 12.02 -13.05
C ASN A 137 4.33 11.16 -12.39
N ILE A 138 4.59 10.00 -12.98
CA ILE A 138 5.75 9.16 -12.66
C ILE A 138 6.78 9.47 -13.73
N SER A 139 7.98 9.87 -13.30
CA SER A 139 9.11 10.05 -14.18
C SER A 139 10.34 9.41 -13.56
N PRO A 140 11.16 8.69 -14.36
CA PRO A 140 12.44 8.21 -13.88
C PRO A 140 13.32 9.41 -13.50
N GLU A 141 14.06 9.28 -12.41
CA GLU A 141 15.06 10.27 -12.04
C GLU A 141 16.08 10.39 -13.18
N SER A 142 16.35 11.61 -13.61
CA SER A 142 17.30 11.89 -14.68
C SER A 142 18.71 11.60 -14.16
N GLY A 143 19.18 10.38 -14.39
CA GLY A 143 20.56 9.99 -14.08
C GLY A 143 21.57 10.72 -14.96
N ILE A 144 22.86 10.56 -14.64
CA ILE A 144 23.99 11.09 -15.43
C ILE A 144 24.04 10.44 -16.83
N LEU A 145 23.35 9.30 -17.02
CA LEU A 145 23.30 8.59 -18.28
C LEU A 145 22.09 9.04 -19.12
N PRO A 146 22.26 9.27 -20.44
CA PRO A 146 21.22 9.78 -21.33
C PRO A 146 20.09 8.79 -21.65
N PHE A 147 20.12 7.58 -21.08
CA PHE A 147 19.15 6.52 -21.34
C PHE A 147 18.59 5.98 -20.03
N THR A 148 17.27 6.09 -19.87
CA THR A 148 16.51 5.43 -18.83
C THR A 148 15.76 4.24 -19.44
N PRO A 149 15.79 3.05 -18.80
CA PRO A 149 15.00 1.90 -19.26
C PRO A 149 13.54 1.97 -18.78
N TRP A 150 13.15 3.07 -18.14
CA TRP A 150 11.82 3.28 -17.58
C TRP A 150 11.11 4.40 -18.33
N HIS A 151 9.81 4.22 -18.56
CA HIS A 151 8.96 5.21 -19.22
C HIS A 151 8.29 6.12 -18.19
N SER A 152 8.10 7.39 -18.55
CA SER A 152 7.22 8.28 -17.80
C SER A 152 5.76 7.89 -18.00
N LEU A 153 4.95 8.07 -16.97
CA LEU A 153 3.54 7.71 -16.98
C LEU A 153 2.71 8.76 -16.25
N ASP A 154 1.59 9.15 -16.85
CA ASP A 154 0.57 9.96 -16.19
C ASP A 154 -0.58 9.09 -15.70
N LEU A 155 -0.97 9.28 -14.44
CA LEU A 155 -2.01 8.52 -13.78
C LEU A 155 -3.07 9.43 -13.17
N THR A 156 -4.33 9.07 -13.40
CA THR A 156 -5.48 9.67 -12.71
C THR A 156 -5.93 8.75 -11.57
N LEU A 157 -5.67 9.17 -10.33
CA LEU A 157 -6.09 8.47 -9.13
C LEU A 157 -7.46 9.00 -8.69
N GLN A 158 -8.51 8.19 -8.80
CA GLN A 158 -9.84 8.58 -8.28
C GLN A 158 -9.81 8.83 -6.76
N GLY A 159 -10.78 9.57 -6.24
CA GLY A 159 -10.95 9.76 -4.79
C GLY A 159 -11.08 8.41 -4.06
N TYR A 160 -10.42 8.31 -2.90
CA TYR A 160 -10.42 7.11 -2.05
C TYR A 160 -10.05 5.82 -2.81
N SER A 161 -9.03 5.88 -3.66
CA SER A 161 -8.54 4.75 -4.43
C SER A 161 -7.23 4.19 -3.90
N ILE A 162 -6.98 2.92 -4.22
CA ILE A 162 -5.69 2.25 -4.07
C ILE A 162 -5.32 1.71 -5.45
N VAL A 163 -4.12 2.02 -5.92
CA VAL A 163 -3.63 1.61 -7.24
C VAL A 163 -2.22 1.06 -7.10
N VAL A 164 -1.97 -0.12 -7.62
CA VAL A 164 -0.62 -0.64 -7.86
C VAL A 164 -0.30 -0.45 -9.33
N VAL A 165 0.85 0.14 -9.62
CA VAL A 165 1.41 0.23 -10.97
C VAL A 165 2.65 -0.63 -11.02
N THR A 166 2.67 -1.61 -11.91
CA THR A 166 3.84 -2.45 -12.16
C THR A 166 4.51 -1.99 -13.44
N LEU A 167 5.74 -1.52 -13.31
CA LEU A 167 6.60 -1.07 -14.41
C LEU A 167 7.57 -2.19 -14.78
N HIS A 168 7.72 -2.44 -16.08
CA HIS A 168 8.70 -3.40 -16.60
C HIS A 168 9.85 -2.68 -17.28
N ARG A 169 11.07 -3.08 -16.97
CA ARG A 169 12.28 -2.51 -17.54
C ARG A 169 12.32 -2.74 -19.05
N ASN A 170 12.51 -1.67 -19.83
CA ASN A 170 12.42 -1.68 -21.30
C ASN A 170 11.08 -2.24 -21.84
N GLY A 171 10.03 -2.19 -21.03
CA GLY A 171 8.70 -2.71 -21.34
C GLY A 171 7.61 -1.70 -20.98
N GLY A 172 6.35 -2.15 -21.08
CA GLY A 172 5.20 -1.35 -20.71
C GLY A 172 4.97 -1.28 -19.20
N ALA A 173 3.80 -0.79 -18.83
CA ALA A 173 3.31 -0.78 -17.47
C ALA A 173 1.94 -1.44 -17.39
N GLU A 174 1.58 -1.91 -16.20
CA GLU A 174 0.25 -2.41 -15.91
C GLU A 174 -0.23 -1.83 -14.59
N THR A 175 -1.54 -1.77 -14.42
CA THR A 175 -2.16 -1.25 -13.19
C THR A 175 -3.21 -2.20 -12.69
N ASP A 176 -3.25 -2.36 -11.38
CA ASP A 176 -4.30 -3.04 -10.64
C ASP A 176 -4.86 -2.06 -9.63
N SER A 177 -6.17 -1.83 -9.68
CA SER A 177 -6.80 -0.77 -8.89
C SER A 177 -8.07 -1.22 -8.18
N PHE A 178 -8.33 -0.56 -7.07
CA PHE A 178 -9.55 -0.69 -6.30
C PHE A 178 -10.05 0.69 -5.84
N PHE A 179 -11.33 0.94 -6.08
CA PHE A 179 -12.02 2.15 -5.64
C PHE A 179 -12.87 1.84 -4.42
N THR A 180 -12.58 2.48 -3.30
CA THR A 180 -13.25 2.16 -2.03
C THR A 180 -14.64 2.82 -1.90
N ASN A 181 -15.22 3.39 -2.96
CA ASN A 181 -16.48 4.16 -2.91
C ASN A 181 -17.75 3.35 -2.55
N SER A 182 -17.66 2.06 -2.26
CA SER A 182 -18.78 1.22 -1.84
C SER A 182 -18.65 0.79 -0.37
N ASP A 183 -19.67 1.08 0.44
CA ASP A 183 -19.80 0.56 1.82
C ASP A 183 -20.31 -0.89 1.85
N LYS A 184 -20.51 -1.53 0.67
CA LYS A 184 -21.15 -2.84 0.56
C LYS A 184 -20.14 -3.98 0.74
N THR A 185 -20.62 -5.07 1.34
CA THR A 185 -20.06 -6.41 1.13
C THR A 185 -20.31 -6.84 -0.32
N ASN A 186 -19.50 -7.77 -0.86
CA ASN A 186 -19.48 -8.15 -2.28
C ASN A 186 -18.88 -7.07 -3.20
N VAL A 187 -17.67 -6.65 -2.86
CA VAL A 187 -16.90 -5.68 -3.63
C VAL A 187 -16.43 -6.30 -4.96
N PRO A 188 -16.47 -5.57 -6.09
CA PRO A 188 -15.95 -6.07 -7.37
C PRO A 188 -14.47 -6.49 -7.26
N ALA A 189 -14.03 -7.32 -8.19
CA ALA A 189 -12.61 -7.67 -8.32
C ALA A 189 -11.76 -6.42 -8.62
N LEU A 190 -10.43 -6.57 -8.50
CA LEU A 190 -9.49 -5.54 -8.93
C LEU A 190 -9.69 -5.25 -10.42
N VAL A 191 -9.54 -3.97 -10.79
CA VAL A 191 -9.53 -3.57 -12.20
C VAL A 191 -8.10 -3.57 -12.69
N HIS A 192 -7.78 -4.49 -13.60
CA HIS A 192 -6.49 -4.59 -14.27
C HIS A 192 -6.50 -3.82 -15.58
N THR A 193 -5.42 -3.10 -15.89
CA THR A 193 -5.27 -2.33 -17.14
C THR A 193 -3.81 -2.33 -17.59
N VAL A 194 -3.57 -2.70 -18.84
CA VAL A 194 -2.25 -2.62 -19.49
C VAL A 194 -2.08 -1.24 -20.12
N LEU A 195 -0.94 -0.61 -19.84
CA LEU A 195 -0.54 0.70 -20.33
C LEU A 195 0.57 0.52 -21.36
N GLN A 196 0.33 1.01 -22.58
CA GLN A 196 1.29 0.97 -23.70
C GLN A 196 2.13 2.24 -23.74
#